data_AF-A0A968LSM5-F1
#
_entry.id   AF-A0A968LSM5-F1
#
_cell.length_a   1.000
_cell.length_b   1.000
_cell.length_c   1.000
_cell.angle_alpha   90.00
_cell.angle_beta   90.00
_cell.angle_gamma   90.00
#
_symmetry.space_group_name_H-M   'P 1'
#
loop_
_entity.id
_entity.type
_entity.pdbx_description
1 polymer ?
#
loop_
_entity_poly.entity_id
_entity_poly.type
_entity_poly.pdbx_seq_one_letter_code
_entity_poly.pdbx_strand_id
1 'polypeptide(L)'
;MSLEETRKSLEEEIHERYEEWESQRTGSEISHNLSAISTIIMTVLIALLGTGLVALPHRRLIIIILAILTVLIQFNINIFMLEKSLGGYQILEEQGLTLKNKLKTASTDEELTEVREQFQELVIESINIE
;
A
#
# COMPACT_ATOMS: atom_id res chain seq x y z
N MET A 1 -30.01 22.48 -2.53
CA MET A 1 -29.70 21.09 -2.94
C MET A 1 -30.74 20.21 -2.29
N SER A 2 -31.38 19.32 -3.05
CA SER A 2 -32.29 18.34 -2.46
C SER A 2 -31.50 17.23 -1.76
N LEU A 3 -32.11 16.58 -0.76
CA LEU A 3 -31.51 15.46 -0.02
C LEU A 3 -31.01 14.35 -0.98
N GLU A 4 -31.77 14.09 -2.05
CA GLU A 4 -31.42 13.14 -3.11
C GLU A 4 -30.16 13.56 -3.91
N GLU A 5 -30.04 14.85 -4.25
CA GLU A 5 -28.85 15.38 -4.93
C GLU A 5 -27.61 15.31 -4.05
N THR A 6 -27.75 15.64 -2.75
CA THR A 6 -26.65 15.57 -1.78
C THR A 6 -26.20 14.12 -1.59
N ARG A 7 -27.14 13.18 -1.48
CA ARG A 7 -26.83 11.74 -1.38
C ARG A 7 -26.08 11.26 -2.62
N LYS A 8 -26.57 11.59 -3.81
CA LYS A 8 -25.96 11.16 -5.08
C LYS A 8 -24.55 11.74 -5.26
N SER A 9 -24.36 13.02 -4.93
CA SER A 9 -23.03 13.66 -4.97
C SER A 9 -22.05 12.98 -4.01
N LEU A 10 -22.48 12.64 -2.80
CA LEU A 10 -21.64 11.97 -1.81
C LEU A 10 -21.35 10.51 -2.21
N GLU A 11 -22.30 9.84 -2.86
CA GLU A 11 -22.11 8.48 -3.38
C GLU A 11 -21.02 8.44 -4.47
N GLU A 12 -21.04 9.42 -5.38
CA GLU A 12 -20.05 9.56 -6.44
C GLU A 12 -18.65 9.84 -5.87
N GLU A 13 -18.55 10.74 -4.89
CA GLU A 13 -17.28 11.07 -4.22
C GLU A 13 -16.69 9.89 -3.43
N ILE A 14 -17.53 9.14 -2.70
CA ILE A 14 -17.12 7.91 -2.00
C ILE A 14 -16.65 6.86 -3.02
N HIS A 15 -17.35 6.73 -4.14
CA HIS A 15 -17.00 5.73 -5.15
C HIS A 15 -15.66 6.03 -5.83
N GLU A 16 -15.41 7.29 -6.19
CA GLU A 16 -14.14 7.73 -6.79
C GLU A 16 -12.97 7.46 -5.83
N ARG A 17 -13.11 7.81 -4.55
CA ARG A 17 -12.07 7.56 -3.54
C ARG A 17 -11.85 6.07 -3.28
N TYR A 18 -12.90 5.28 -3.29
CA TYR A 18 -12.79 3.82 -3.17
C TYR A 18 -11.95 3.22 -4.32
N GLU A 19 -12.22 3.62 -5.57
CA GLU A 19 -11.44 3.17 -6.73
C GLU A 19 -9.98 3.64 -6.65
N GLU A 20 -9.75 4.85 -6.15
CA GLU A 20 -8.40 5.37 -5.91
C GLU A 20 -7.63 4.52 -4.89
N TRP A 21 -8.24 4.18 -3.75
CA TRP A 21 -7.61 3.34 -2.72
C TRP A 21 -7.38 1.90 -3.20
N GLU A 22 -8.30 1.32 -3.96
CA GLU A 22 -8.11 0.01 -4.59
C GLU A 22 -6.93 0.05 -5.58
N SER A 23 -6.87 1.09 -6.42
CA SER A 23 -5.77 1.30 -7.37
C SER A 23 -4.43 1.46 -6.65
N GLN A 24 -4.39 2.23 -5.56
CA GLN A 24 -3.18 2.42 -4.75
C GLN A 24 -2.76 1.13 -4.04
N ARG A 25 -3.69 0.31 -3.56
CA ARG A 25 -3.39 -1.01 -3.00
C ARG A 25 -2.69 -1.89 -4.04
N THR A 26 -3.28 -2.03 -5.22
CA THR A 26 -2.71 -2.84 -6.30
C THR A 26 -1.39 -2.26 -6.82
N GLY A 27 -1.30 -0.93 -6.92
CA GLY A 27 -0.07 -0.23 -7.27
C GLY A 27 1.05 -0.48 -6.26
N SER A 28 0.73 -0.45 -4.97
CA SER A 28 1.65 -0.76 -3.89
C SER A 28 2.18 -2.20 -3.99
N GLU A 29 1.30 -3.19 -4.18
CA GLU A 29 1.71 -4.59 -4.39
C GLU A 29 2.68 -4.74 -5.56
N ILE A 30 2.36 -4.13 -6.70
CA ILE A 30 3.18 -4.19 -7.91
C ILE A 30 4.53 -3.52 -7.69
N SER A 31 4.55 -2.32 -7.08
CA SER A 31 5.77 -1.54 -6.85
C SER A 31 6.73 -2.25 -5.88
N HIS A 32 6.20 -2.83 -4.81
CA HIS A 32 6.98 -3.57 -3.82
C HIS A 32 7.56 -4.86 -4.41
N ASN A 33 6.78 -5.59 -5.23
CA ASN A 33 7.27 -6.77 -5.95
C ASN A 33 8.39 -6.41 -6.94
N LEU A 34 8.23 -5.32 -7.70
CA LEU A 34 9.27 -4.81 -8.61
C LEU A 34 10.55 -4.40 -7.86
N SER A 35 10.40 -3.67 -6.75
CA SER A 35 11.51 -3.24 -5.90
C SER A 35 12.29 -4.44 -5.33
N ALA A 36 11.58 -5.47 -4.85
CA ALA A 36 12.19 -6.69 -4.34
C ALA A 36 13.01 -7.42 -5.43
N ILE A 37 12.45 -7.58 -6.64
CA ILE A 37 13.14 -8.21 -7.77
C ILE A 37 14.39 -7.41 -8.17
N SER A 38 14.24 -6.09 -8.32
CA SER A 38 15.36 -5.18 -8.68
C SER A 38 16.50 -5.29 -7.67
N THR A 39 16.17 -5.29 -6.38
CA THR A 39 17.13 -5.39 -5.29
C THR A 39 17.88 -6.72 -5.32
N ILE A 40 17.19 -7.84 -5.55
CA ILE A 40 17.82 -9.17 -5.69
C ILE A 40 18.81 -9.16 -6.86
N ILE A 41 18.41 -8.66 -8.03
CA ILE A 41 19.27 -8.59 -9.22
C ILE A 41 20.51 -7.74 -8.91
N MET A 42 20.33 -6.58 -8.28
CA MET A 42 21.43 -5.67 -7.96
C MET A 42 22.41 -6.29 -6.96
N THR A 43 21.93 -6.97 -5.92
CA THR A 43 22.78 -7.66 -4.94
C THR A 43 23.55 -8.81 -5.57
N VAL A 44 22.94 -9.56 -6.49
CA VAL A 44 23.64 -10.61 -7.26
C VAL A 44 24.72 -10.02 -8.16
N LEU A 45 24.45 -8.93 -8.87
CA LEU A 45 25.45 -8.26 -9.72
C LEU A 45 26.64 -7.74 -8.90
N ILE A 46 26.38 -7.12 -7.73
CA ILE A 46 27.42 -6.66 -6.81
C ILE A 46 28.27 -7.84 -6.31
N ALA A 47 27.62 -8.96 -5.93
CA ALA A 47 28.33 -10.15 -5.48
C ALA A 47 29.20 -10.78 -6.59
N LEU A 48 28.70 -10.85 -7.82
CA LEU A 48 29.46 -11.33 -8.98
C LEU A 48 30.66 -10.45 -9.29
N LEU A 49 30.51 -9.12 -9.27
CA LEU A 49 31.62 -8.17 -9.43
C LEU A 49 32.66 -8.32 -8.31
N GLY A 50 32.21 -8.43 -7.06
CA GLY A 50 33.08 -8.58 -5.89
C GLY A 50 33.87 -9.89 -5.89
N THR A 51 33.26 -11.00 -6.34
CA THR A 51 33.93 -12.30 -6.45
C THR A 51 34.90 -12.38 -7.64
N GLY A 52 34.64 -11.66 -8.73
CA GLY A 52 35.52 -11.55 -9.90
C GLY A 52 36.80 -10.76 -9.63
N LEU A 53 36.74 -9.72 -8.80
CA LEU A 53 37.89 -8.88 -8.43
C LEU A 53 38.82 -9.50 -7.37
N VAL A 54 38.34 -10.47 -6.58
CA VAL A 54 39.08 -11.02 -5.43
C VAL A 54 39.43 -12.50 -5.67
N ALA A 55 40.69 -12.76 -6.01
CA ALA A 55 41.19 -14.09 -6.42
C ALA A 55 41.44 -15.09 -5.27
N LEU A 56 41.11 -14.76 -4.01
CA LEU A 56 41.40 -15.61 -2.84
C LEU A 56 40.16 -16.42 -2.39
N PRO A 57 40.26 -17.74 -2.23
CA PRO A 57 39.11 -18.64 -2.02
C PRO A 57 38.34 -18.38 -0.71
N HIS A 58 39.02 -18.04 0.39
CA HIS A 58 38.35 -17.77 1.67
C HIS A 58 37.60 -16.43 1.68
N ARG A 59 38.06 -15.43 0.91
CA ARG A 59 37.37 -14.15 0.79
C ARG A 59 36.10 -14.25 -0.06
N ARG A 60 36.06 -15.15 -1.04
CA ARG A 60 34.86 -15.42 -1.86
C ARG A 60 33.70 -15.96 -1.03
N LEU A 61 33.98 -16.88 -0.10
CA LEU A 61 32.98 -17.47 0.77
C LEU A 61 32.34 -16.41 1.70
N ILE A 62 33.15 -15.49 2.22
CA ILE A 62 32.67 -14.36 3.05
C ILE A 62 31.77 -13.43 2.23
N ILE A 63 32.15 -13.09 0.98
CA ILE A 63 31.35 -12.23 0.10
C ILE A 63 29.98 -12.88 -0.18
N ILE A 64 29.93 -14.18 -0.43
CA ILE A 64 28.69 -14.92 -0.67
C ILE A 64 27.79 -14.89 0.59
N ILE A 65 28.36 -15.15 1.76
CA ILE A 65 27.61 -15.12 3.03
C ILE A 65 27.03 -13.73 3.29
N LEU A 66 27.82 -12.67 3.08
CA LEU A 66 27.35 -11.28 3.24
C LEU A 66 26.26 -10.92 2.23
N ALA A 67 26.37 -11.38 0.98
CA ALA A 67 25.34 -11.17 -0.03
C ALA A 67 24.02 -11.85 0.37
N ILE A 68 24.06 -13.09 0.87
CA ILE A 68 22.87 -13.81 1.35
C ILE A 68 22.23 -13.07 2.54
N LEU A 69 23.01 -12.65 3.53
CA LEU A 69 22.50 -11.90 4.68
C LEU A 69 21.85 -10.58 4.25
N THR A 70 22.45 -9.88 3.29
CA THR A 70 21.90 -8.62 2.75
C THR A 70 20.54 -8.84 2.09
N VAL A 71 20.41 -9.88 1.24
CA VAL A 71 19.14 -10.24 0.60
C VAL A 71 18.07 -10.58 1.65
N LEU A 72 18.43 -11.34 2.70
CA LEU A 72 17.48 -11.71 3.75
C LEU A 72 16.97 -10.50 4.55
N ILE A 73 17.85 -9.55 4.88
CA ILE A 73 17.46 -8.31 5.57
C ILE A 73 16.54 -7.47 4.68
N GLN A 74 16.91 -7.28 3.41
CA GLN A 74 16.11 -6.52 2.44
C GLN A 74 14.73 -7.16 2.22
N PHE A 75 14.67 -8.49 2.14
CA PHE A 75 13.41 -9.22 2.00
C PHE A 75 12.47 -9.00 3.19
N ASN A 76 12.99 -9.07 4.43
CA ASN A 76 12.19 -8.82 5.63
C ASN A 76 11.66 -7.38 5.68
N ILE A 77 12.49 -6.39 5.36
CA ILE A 77 12.06 -4.97 5.34
C ILE A 77 10.99 -4.75 4.27
N ASN A 78 11.17 -5.30 3.07
CA ASN A 78 10.20 -5.14 1.98
C ASN A 78 8.86 -5.80 2.31
N ILE A 79 8.87 -7.00 2.92
CA ILE A 79 7.63 -7.66 3.38
C ILE A 79 6.93 -6.83 4.44
N PHE A 80 7.67 -6.34 5.44
CA PHE A 80 7.08 -5.54 6.52
C PHE A 80 6.42 -4.26 5.99
N MET A 81 7.09 -3.56 5.07
CA MET A 81 6.53 -2.34 4.45
C MET A 81 5.30 -2.66 3.58
N LEU A 82 5.35 -3.78 2.82
CA LEU A 82 4.23 -4.25 2.02
C LEU A 82 3.01 -4.59 2.90
N GLU A 83 3.20 -5.36 3.97
CA GLU A 83 2.13 -5.76 4.88
C GLU A 83 1.49 -4.55 5.57
N LYS A 84 2.31 -3.56 5.98
CA LYS A 84 1.81 -2.31 6.54
C LYS A 84 1.00 -1.50 5.54
N SER A 85 1.50 -1.33 4.30
CA SER A 85 0.81 -0.59 3.24
C SER A 85 -0.51 -1.28 2.85
N LEU A 86 -0.47 -2.60 2.64
CA LEU A 86 -1.64 -3.40 2.30
C LEU A 86 -2.72 -3.36 3.39
N GLY A 87 -2.31 -3.52 4.65
CA GLY A 87 -3.23 -3.43 5.78
C GLY A 87 -3.90 -2.07 5.87
N GLY A 88 -3.15 -0.98 5.63
CA GLY A 88 -3.70 0.38 5.59
C GLY A 88 -4.76 0.55 4.50
N TYR A 89 -4.44 0.20 3.26
CA TYR A 89 -5.40 0.31 2.15
C TYR A 89 -6.61 -0.62 2.31
N GLN A 90 -6.43 -1.81 2.87
CA GLN A 90 -7.54 -2.73 3.15
C GLN A 90 -8.52 -2.14 4.18
N ILE A 91 -8.01 -1.49 5.24
CA ILE A 91 -8.85 -0.81 6.23
C ILE A 91 -9.65 0.32 5.57
N LEU A 92 -9.01 1.14 4.72
CA LEU A 92 -9.71 2.21 3.99
C LEU A 92 -10.81 1.66 3.07
N GLU A 93 -10.51 0.56 2.35
CA GLU A 93 -11.46 -0.11 1.47
C GLU A 93 -12.70 -0.62 2.24
N GLU A 94 -12.48 -1.31 3.36
CA GLU A 94 -13.55 -1.84 4.22
C GLU A 94 -14.40 -0.72 4.84
N GLN A 95 -13.77 0.37 5.29
CA GLN A 95 -14.48 1.53 5.83
C GLN A 95 -15.26 2.28 4.74
N GLY A 96 -14.68 2.45 3.55
CA GLY A 96 -15.36 3.06 2.40
C GLY A 96 -16.60 2.27 1.96
N LEU A 97 -16.51 0.94 1.94
CA LEU A 97 -17.65 0.07 1.65
C LEU A 97 -18.75 0.21 2.72
N THR A 98 -18.35 0.28 3.99
CA THR A 98 -19.27 0.49 5.12
C THR A 98 -20.03 1.82 4.99
N LEU A 99 -19.32 2.91 4.65
CA LEU A 99 -19.92 4.22 4.41
C LEU A 99 -20.88 4.22 3.23
N LYS A 100 -20.52 3.54 2.13
CA LYS A 100 -21.41 3.37 0.97
C LYS A 100 -22.70 2.66 1.34
N ASN A 101 -22.64 1.64 2.20
CA ASN A 101 -23.83 0.95 2.70
C ASN A 101 -24.66 1.84 3.62
N LYS A 102 -24.01 2.61 4.51
CA LYS A 102 -24.68 3.56 5.42
C LYS A 102 -25.38 4.69 4.65
N LEU A 103 -24.77 5.16 3.57
CA LEU A 103 -25.34 6.17 2.67
C LEU A 103 -26.65 5.70 2.00
N LYS A 104 -26.72 4.44 1.58
CA LYS A 104 -27.93 3.85 0.98
C LYS A 104 -29.10 3.78 1.94
N THR A 105 -28.82 3.63 3.24
CA THR A 105 -29.84 3.55 4.29
C THR A 105 -30.17 4.90 4.92
N ALA A 106 -29.32 5.92 4.73
CA ALA A 106 -29.50 7.24 5.31
C ALA A 106 -30.76 7.89 4.74
N SER A 107 -31.72 8.22 5.60
CA SER A 107 -33.06 8.72 5.28
C SER A 107 -33.29 10.17 5.71
N THR A 108 -32.40 10.70 6.57
CA THR A 108 -32.45 12.08 7.07
C THR A 108 -31.21 12.88 6.68
N ASP A 109 -31.33 14.21 6.69
CA ASP A 109 -30.18 15.10 6.45
C ASP A 109 -29.10 14.98 7.54
N GLU A 110 -29.48 14.66 8.77
CA GLU A 110 -28.55 14.42 9.87
C GLU A 110 -27.73 13.14 9.63
N GLU A 111 -28.37 12.05 9.19
CA GLU A 111 -27.66 10.81 8.83
C GLU A 111 -26.71 11.01 7.65
N LEU A 112 -27.11 11.81 6.65
CA LEU A 112 -26.22 12.17 5.54
C LEU A 112 -25.03 13.03 5.98
N THR A 113 -25.25 13.95 6.92
CA THR A 113 -24.20 14.79 7.48
C THR A 113 -23.19 13.94 8.25
N GLU A 114 -23.67 12.98 9.05
CA GLU A 114 -22.81 12.05 9.79
C GLU A 114 -21.97 11.18 8.84
N VAL A 115 -22.56 10.64 7.76
CA VAL A 115 -21.82 9.88 6.75
C VAL A 115 -20.76 10.74 6.07
N ARG A 116 -21.07 12.01 5.79
CA ARG A 116 -20.12 12.96 5.21
C ARG A 116 -18.95 13.25 6.17
N GLU A 117 -19.22 13.45 7.46
CA GLU A 117 -18.18 13.67 8.47
C GLU A 117 -17.25 12.45 8.58
N GLN A 118 -17.82 11.24 8.69
CA GLN A 118 -17.05 10.00 8.73
C GLN A 118 -16.24 9.78 7.45
N PHE A 119 -16.79 10.16 6.29
CA PHE A 119 -16.07 10.12 5.03
C PHE A 119 -14.88 11.11 5.01
N GLN A 120 -15.06 12.32 5.51
CA GLN A 120 -13.98 13.31 5.59
C GLN A 120 -12.86 12.85 6.52
N GLU A 121 -13.19 12.25 7.67
CA GLU A 121 -12.20 11.63 8.57
C GLU A 121 -11.42 10.52 7.87
N LEU A 122 -12.11 9.66 7.13
CA LEU A 122 -11.49 8.57 6.37
C LEU A 122 -10.54 9.10 5.27
N VAL A 123 -10.92 10.16 4.58
CA VAL A 123 -10.07 10.82 3.58
C VAL A 123 -8.81 11.39 4.26
N ILE A 124 -8.94 12.03 5.41
CA ILE A 124 -7.78 12.53 6.17
C ILE A 124 -6.88 11.37 6.62
N GLU A 125 -7.46 10.28 7.10
CA GLU A 125 -6.70 9.08 7.49
C GLU A 125 -5.94 8.50 6.30
N SER A 126 -6.55 8.47 5.11
CA SER A 126 -5.91 7.96 3.90
C SER A 126 -4.63 8.70 3.49
N ILE A 127 -4.55 10.01 3.76
CA ILE A 127 -3.36 10.82 3.48
C ILE A 127 -2.18 10.43 4.40
N ASN A 128 -2.46 9.86 5.58
CA ASN A 128 -1.43 9.48 6.55
C ASN A 128 -0.92 8.04 6.39
N ILE A 129 -1.40 7.30 5.38
CA ILE A 129 -0.97 5.91 5.12
C ILE A 129 0.34 5.85 4.31
N GLU A 130 0.67 6.90 3.54
CA GLU A 130 1.99 7.10 2.90
C GLU A 130 3.11 7.41 3.92
#